data_AF-A0A518D0D8-F1
#
_entry.id   AF-A0A518D0D8-F1
#
_cell.length_a   1.000
_cell.length_b   1.000
_cell.length_c   1.000
_cell.angle_alpha   90.00
_cell.angle_beta   90.00
_cell.angle_gamma   90.00
#
_symmetry.space_group_name_H-M   'P 1'
#
loop_
_entity.id
_entity.type
_entity.pdbx_description
1 polymer ?
#
loop_
_entity_poly.entity_id
_entity_poly.type
_entity_poly.pdbx_seq_one_letter_code
_entity_poly.pdbx_strand_id
1 'polypeptide(L)'
;MARATEIRKGQVIEMDGQLLLITDYEHKTPGNLRAIINIKTRNIETGQSGQMRLGSSDQLEVAFLDRKKAEYLYKEANGDFMFMDSETYEQFVLTSELVGDKMGYVKENETVDVTYHNERPLGIELPAAVVLTVTESEEAVKGNTATNVKKSAIVETGLEVKVPFHIKVDDRIKISTDTGDFLSRVND
;
A
#
# COMPACT_ATOMS: atom_id res chain seq x y z
N MET A 1 -21.75 1.91 16.34
CA MET A 1 -21.10 0.72 16.93
C MET A 1 -21.80 -0.54 16.43
N ALA A 2 -21.02 -1.54 16.00
CA ALA A 2 -21.51 -2.84 15.55
C ALA A 2 -21.24 -3.91 16.61
N ARG A 3 -22.07 -4.96 16.69
CA ARG A 3 -21.77 -6.09 17.58
C ARG A 3 -20.58 -6.89 17.07
N ALA A 4 -19.81 -7.50 17.96
CA ALA A 4 -18.68 -8.34 17.59
C ALA A 4 -19.10 -9.47 16.63
N THR A 5 -20.34 -9.98 16.72
CA THR A 5 -20.88 -11.00 15.80
C THR A 5 -21.14 -10.49 14.37
N GLU A 6 -21.23 -9.19 14.19
CA GLU A 6 -21.57 -8.52 12.92
C GLU A 6 -20.32 -8.09 12.16
N ILE A 7 -19.16 -7.99 12.83
CA ILE A 7 -17.92 -7.61 12.16
C ILE A 7 -17.45 -8.70 11.20
N ARG A 8 -16.70 -8.28 10.17
CA ARG A 8 -16.17 -9.16 9.13
C ARG A 8 -14.71 -8.84 8.84
N LYS A 9 -14.00 -9.83 8.31
CA LYS A 9 -12.69 -9.62 7.70
C LYS A 9 -12.77 -8.52 6.63
N GLY A 10 -11.79 -7.64 6.62
CA GLY A 10 -11.71 -6.50 5.71
C GLY A 10 -12.32 -5.21 6.26
N GLN A 11 -13.09 -5.26 7.35
CA GLN A 11 -13.56 -4.06 8.02
C GLN A 11 -12.46 -3.45 8.88
N VAL A 12 -12.54 -2.13 9.06
CA VAL A 12 -11.67 -1.36 9.94
C VAL A 12 -12.45 -1.00 11.18
N ILE A 13 -11.85 -1.19 12.33
CA ILE A 13 -12.41 -0.79 13.61
C ILE A 13 -11.53 0.27 14.25
N GLU A 14 -12.15 1.18 14.97
CA GLU A 14 -11.45 2.14 15.82
C GLU A 14 -11.44 1.61 17.26
N MET A 15 -10.25 1.54 17.86
CA MET A 15 -10.10 1.12 19.24
C MET A 15 -8.89 1.83 19.85
N ASP A 16 -9.09 2.48 21.01
CA ASP A 16 -8.05 3.25 21.70
C ASP A 16 -7.39 4.32 20.80
N GLY A 17 -8.17 4.91 19.90
CA GLY A 17 -7.70 5.89 18.91
C GLY A 17 -6.89 5.30 17.75
N GLN A 18 -6.81 3.97 17.64
CA GLN A 18 -6.09 3.28 16.57
C GLN A 18 -7.06 2.67 15.55
N LEU A 19 -6.71 2.78 14.27
CA LEU A 19 -7.43 2.15 13.18
C LEU A 19 -6.87 0.76 12.88
N LEU A 20 -7.71 -0.25 13.06
CA LEU A 20 -7.32 -1.65 13.01
C LEU A 20 -8.12 -2.39 11.93
N LEU A 21 -7.42 -2.82 10.88
CA LEU A 21 -7.98 -3.66 9.82
C LEU A 21 -8.13 -5.10 10.33
N ILE A 22 -9.35 -5.65 10.28
CA ILE A 22 -9.60 -7.06 10.61
C ILE A 22 -9.07 -7.94 9.49
N THR A 23 -8.00 -8.68 9.75
CA THR A 23 -7.35 -9.58 8.79
C THR A 23 -7.86 -11.01 8.88
N ASP A 24 -8.40 -11.39 10.04
CA ASP A 24 -8.95 -12.72 10.31
C ASP A 24 -10.09 -12.62 11.33
N TYR A 25 -11.09 -13.48 11.20
CA TYR A 25 -12.27 -13.51 12.07
C TYR A 25 -12.70 -14.96 12.31
N GLU A 26 -12.79 -15.36 13.57
CA GLU A 26 -13.18 -16.69 13.98
C GLU A 26 -14.24 -16.63 15.08
N HIS A 27 -15.44 -17.16 14.82
CA HIS A 27 -16.51 -17.26 15.81
C HIS A 27 -16.64 -18.70 16.29
N LYS A 28 -16.31 -18.93 17.56
CA LYS A 28 -16.42 -20.23 18.24
C LYS A 28 -17.63 -20.25 19.16
N THR A 29 -18.48 -21.26 19.00
CA THR A 29 -19.65 -21.52 19.84
C THR A 29 -19.50 -22.89 20.53
N PRO A 30 -18.75 -22.98 21.65
CA PRO A 30 -18.57 -24.24 22.35
C PRO A 30 -19.89 -24.62 23.04
N GLY A 31 -20.38 -25.85 22.87
CA GLY A 31 -21.76 -26.22 23.20
C GLY A 31 -22.30 -25.71 24.56
N ASN A 32 -21.54 -25.89 25.65
CA ASN A 32 -21.95 -25.46 27.00
C ASN A 32 -21.35 -24.11 27.45
N LEU A 33 -20.60 -23.39 26.61
CA LEU A 33 -19.92 -22.15 26.97
C LEU A 33 -20.42 -20.97 26.15
N ARG A 34 -20.17 -19.76 26.66
CA ARG A 34 -20.44 -18.53 25.90
C ARG A 34 -19.61 -18.51 24.64
N ALA A 35 -20.22 -18.04 23.56
CA ALA A 35 -19.56 -17.89 22.29
C ALA A 35 -18.43 -16.85 22.38
N ILE A 36 -17.34 -17.14 21.68
CA ILE A 36 -16.09 -16.39 21.69
C ILE A 36 -15.75 -16.04 20.26
N ILE A 37 -15.33 -14.80 20.06
CA ILE A 37 -14.89 -14.29 18.77
C ILE A 37 -13.41 -13.97 18.89
N ASN A 38 -12.57 -14.61 18.09
CA ASN A 38 -11.17 -14.24 17.95
C ASN A 38 -11.00 -13.48 16.65
N ILE A 39 -10.35 -12.33 16.72
CA ILE A 39 -9.97 -11.56 15.53
C ILE A 39 -8.47 -11.36 15.50
N LYS A 40 -7.90 -11.37 14.29
CA LYS A 40 -6.56 -10.81 14.06
C LYS A 40 -6.72 -9.48 13.38
N THR A 41 -5.95 -8.52 13.82
CA THR A 41 -5.97 -7.16 13.30
C THR A 41 -4.61 -6.75 12.78
N ARG A 42 -4.59 -5.75 11.92
CA ARG A 42 -3.39 -5.03 11.50
C ARG A 42 -3.65 -3.54 11.66
N ASN A 43 -2.79 -2.84 12.38
CA ASN A 43 -2.87 -1.38 12.48
C ASN A 43 -2.55 -0.78 11.11
N ILE A 44 -3.41 0.13 10.64
CA ILE A 44 -3.31 0.72 9.31
C ILE A 44 -2.13 1.68 9.22
N GLU A 45 -1.83 2.40 10.29
CA GLU A 45 -0.76 3.40 10.34
C GLU A 45 0.60 2.74 10.58
N THR A 46 0.68 1.81 11.54
CA THR A 46 1.97 1.22 11.94
C THR A 46 2.27 -0.12 11.26
N GLY A 47 1.29 -0.73 10.60
CA GLY A 47 1.40 -2.09 10.03
C GLY A 47 1.48 -3.21 11.08
N GLN A 48 1.47 -2.89 12.37
CA GLN A 48 1.62 -3.86 13.45
C GLN A 48 0.43 -4.81 13.48
N SER A 49 0.72 -6.12 13.51
CA SER A 49 -0.31 -7.13 13.66
C SER A 49 -0.67 -7.36 15.13
N GLY A 50 -1.95 -7.58 15.40
CA GLY A 50 -2.50 -7.81 16.74
C GLY A 50 -3.54 -8.93 16.73
N GLN A 51 -3.98 -9.33 17.92
CA GLN A 51 -5.08 -10.28 18.10
C GLN A 51 -5.94 -9.86 19.29
N MET A 52 -7.24 -10.11 19.19
CA MET A 52 -8.20 -9.82 20.26
C MET A 52 -9.21 -10.96 20.40
N ARG A 53 -9.72 -11.08 21.61
CA ARG A 53 -10.78 -12.02 21.97
C ARG A 53 -11.96 -11.24 22.53
N LEU A 54 -13.13 -11.43 21.91
CA LEU A 54 -14.36 -10.72 22.19
C LEU A 54 -15.47 -11.72 22.58
N GLY A 55 -16.39 -11.29 23.42
CA GLY A 55 -17.68 -11.93 23.62
C GLY A 55 -18.70 -11.48 22.58
N SER A 56 -19.77 -12.25 22.38
CA SER A 56 -20.82 -11.92 21.40
C SER A 56 -21.58 -10.62 21.69
N SER A 57 -21.57 -10.16 22.93
CA SER A 57 -22.20 -8.90 23.35
C SER A 57 -21.30 -7.68 23.18
N ASP A 58 -20.01 -7.87 22.92
CA ASP A 58 -19.08 -6.76 22.78
C ASP A 58 -19.44 -5.93 21.56
N GLN A 59 -19.26 -4.63 21.67
CA GLN A 59 -19.53 -3.68 20.61
C GLN A 59 -18.23 -2.99 20.20
N LEU A 60 -18.05 -2.83 18.90
CA LEU A 60 -16.89 -2.18 18.31
C LEU A 60 -17.34 -0.99 17.47
N GLU A 61 -16.51 0.04 17.46
CA GLU A 61 -16.67 1.15 16.54
C GLU A 61 -16.09 0.76 15.18
N VAL A 62 -16.94 0.73 14.16
CA VAL A 62 -16.50 0.45 12.79
C VAL A 62 -16.13 1.79 12.17
N ALA A 63 -14.87 1.91 11.78
CA ALA A 63 -14.36 3.07 11.09
C ALA A 63 -14.67 2.95 9.59
N PHE A 64 -15.21 4.03 9.02
CA PHE A 64 -15.45 4.11 7.58
C PHE A 64 -14.24 4.76 6.91
N LEU A 65 -13.67 4.05 5.94
CA LEU A 65 -12.59 4.59 5.13
C LEU A 65 -13.15 5.05 3.80
N ASP A 66 -12.92 6.31 3.49
CA ASP A 66 -13.24 6.89 2.20
C ASP A 66 -12.01 6.84 1.30
N ARG A 67 -12.21 6.55 0.02
CA ARG A 67 -11.16 6.62 -0.99
C ARG A 67 -11.51 7.70 -1.97
N LYS A 68 -10.59 8.64 -2.15
CA LYS A 68 -10.71 9.70 -3.16
C LYS A 68 -9.54 9.62 -4.11
N LYS A 69 -9.80 9.90 -5.38
CA LYS A 69 -8.75 9.97 -6.38
C LYS A 69 -8.03 11.31 -6.28
N ALA A 70 -6.72 11.26 -6.32
CA ALA A 70 -5.88 12.44 -6.37
C ALA A 70 -4.76 12.25 -7.41
N GLU A 71 -4.43 13.32 -8.11
CA GLU A 71 -3.31 13.38 -9.03
C GLU A 71 -2.05 13.81 -8.28
N TYR A 72 -0.98 13.04 -8.38
CA TYR A 72 0.32 13.44 -7.85
C TYR A 72 0.93 14.52 -8.75
N LEU A 73 1.25 15.69 -8.20
CA LEU A 73 1.80 16.80 -8.98
C LEU A 73 3.33 16.77 -9.00
N TYR A 74 3.95 16.98 -7.84
CA TYR A 74 5.41 17.04 -7.70
C TYR A 74 5.84 16.90 -6.24
N LYS A 75 7.13 16.62 -6.04
CA LYS A 75 7.76 16.58 -4.71
C LYS A 75 8.24 17.98 -4.31
N GLU A 76 7.85 18.43 -3.13
CA GLU A 76 8.27 19.71 -2.56
C GLU A 76 9.73 19.65 -2.07
N ALA A 77 10.35 20.83 -1.92
CA ALA A 77 11.74 20.95 -1.49
C ALA A 77 11.98 20.45 -0.05
N ASN A 78 10.94 20.44 0.79
CA ASN A 78 10.99 19.88 2.15
C ASN A 78 10.89 18.34 2.16
N GLY A 79 10.62 17.70 1.02
CA GLY A 79 10.49 16.26 0.88
C GLY A 79 9.06 15.73 0.86
N ASP A 80 8.06 16.57 1.12
CA ASP A 80 6.65 16.20 1.04
C ASP A 80 6.13 16.19 -0.40
N PHE A 81 4.91 15.71 -0.60
CA PHE A 81 4.36 15.46 -1.92
C PHE A 81 3.07 16.25 -2.11
N MET A 82 3.01 17.03 -3.20
CA MET A 82 1.83 17.82 -3.57
C MET A 82 0.89 16.98 -4.42
N PHE A 83 -0.40 17.01 -4.07
CA PHE A 83 -1.47 16.32 -4.78
C PHE A 83 -2.58 17.30 -5.14
N MET A 84 -3.40 16.90 -6.11
CA MET A 84 -4.64 17.59 -6.48
C MET A 84 -5.80 16.62 -6.43
N ASP A 85 -6.85 16.96 -5.69
CA ASP A 85 -8.08 16.17 -5.67
C ASP A 85 -8.71 16.15 -7.07
N SER A 86 -9.05 14.96 -7.58
CA SER A 86 -9.54 14.80 -8.95
C SER A 86 -10.97 15.30 -9.16
N GLU A 87 -11.74 15.54 -8.09
CA GLU A 87 -13.11 16.04 -8.16
C GLU A 87 -13.18 17.55 -7.87
N THR A 88 -12.48 18.03 -6.85
CA THR A 88 -12.54 19.44 -6.43
C THR A 88 -11.45 20.31 -7.04
N TYR A 89 -10.39 19.71 -7.59
CA TYR A 89 -9.18 20.39 -8.06
C TYR A 89 -8.45 21.18 -6.97
N GLU A 90 -8.75 20.92 -5.70
CA GLU A 90 -8.04 21.50 -4.57
C GLU A 90 -6.70 20.80 -4.39
N GLN A 91 -5.65 21.60 -4.17
CA GLN A 91 -4.32 21.08 -3.91
C GLN A 91 -4.11 20.85 -2.42
N PHE A 92 -3.45 19.75 -2.07
CA PHE A 92 -3.14 19.40 -0.70
C PHE A 92 -1.81 18.66 -0.63
N VAL A 93 -1.20 18.69 0.55
CA VAL A 93 0.10 18.06 0.81
C VAL A 93 -0.11 16.76 1.58
N LEU A 94 0.57 15.70 1.15
CA LEU A 94 0.77 14.50 1.95
C LEU A 94 2.23 14.42 2.38
N THR A 95 2.46 14.19 3.66
CA THR A 95 3.82 14.13 4.21
C THR A 95 4.55 12.88 3.75
N SER A 96 5.87 12.98 3.64
CA SER A 96 6.73 11.84 3.30
C SER A 96 6.56 10.64 4.25
N GLU A 97 6.29 10.88 5.53
CA GLU A 97 6.01 9.84 6.53
C GLU A 97 4.72 9.06 6.21
N LEU A 98 3.72 9.74 5.66
CA LEU A 98 2.40 9.17 5.39
C LEU A 98 2.36 8.34 4.10
N VAL A 99 3.03 8.83 3.05
CA VAL A 99 3.06 8.15 1.74
C VAL A 99 4.25 7.19 1.59
N GLY A 100 5.30 7.40 2.39
CA GLY A 100 6.45 6.49 2.51
C GLY A 100 7.15 6.19 1.19
N ASP A 101 7.76 5.00 1.13
CA ASP A 101 8.49 4.49 -0.04
C ASP A 101 7.58 4.25 -1.26
N LYS A 102 6.25 4.29 -1.08
CA LYS A 102 5.28 4.05 -2.16
C LYS A 102 5.42 5.07 -3.29
N MET A 103 5.85 6.30 -2.99
CA MET A 103 6.03 7.33 -4.01
C MET A 103 7.14 7.00 -5.02
N GLY A 104 8.06 6.09 -4.69
CA GLY A 104 9.01 5.55 -5.66
C GLY A 104 8.34 4.78 -6.82
N TYR A 105 7.07 4.38 -6.68
CA TYR A 105 6.31 3.68 -7.70
C TYR A 105 5.34 4.59 -8.47
N VAL A 106 5.24 5.87 -8.12
CA VAL A 106 4.25 6.81 -8.65
C VAL A 106 4.97 7.86 -9.50
N LYS A 107 4.50 8.05 -10.74
CA LYS A 107 5.03 9.08 -11.64
C LYS A 107 4.29 10.39 -11.42
N GLU A 108 4.96 11.50 -11.70
CA GLU A 108 4.30 12.81 -11.74
C GLU A 108 3.12 12.78 -12.74
N ASN A 109 2.03 13.43 -12.36
CA ASN A 109 0.73 13.47 -13.04
C ASN A 109 -0.02 12.12 -13.08
N GLU A 110 0.39 11.13 -12.27
CA GLU A 110 -0.35 9.88 -12.13
C GLU A 110 -1.44 10.01 -11.06
N THR A 111 -2.61 9.42 -11.32
CA THR A 111 -3.70 9.35 -10.34
C THR A 111 -3.53 8.18 -9.38
N VAL A 112 -3.66 8.45 -8.08
CA VAL A 112 -3.64 7.46 -7.01
C VAL A 112 -4.90 7.55 -6.16
N ASP A 113 -5.23 6.48 -5.43
CA ASP A 113 -6.29 6.51 -4.42
C ASP A 113 -5.69 6.95 -3.07
N VAL A 114 -6.24 8.02 -2.49
CA VAL A 114 -5.92 8.48 -1.14
C VAL A 114 -7.00 7.99 -0.20
N THR A 115 -6.59 7.31 0.87
CA THR A 115 -7.48 6.75 1.87
C THR A 115 -7.65 7.74 3.01
N TYR A 116 -8.89 8.05 3.38
CA TYR A 116 -9.26 8.99 4.44
C TYR A 116 -10.06 8.29 5.54
N HIS A 117 -9.96 8.83 6.76
CA HIS A 117 -10.86 8.55 7.86
C HIS A 117 -11.39 9.87 8.43
N ASN A 118 -12.71 10.12 8.31
CA ASN A 118 -13.37 11.33 8.79
C ASN A 118 -12.73 12.66 8.34
N GLU A 119 -12.08 12.72 7.17
CA GLU A 119 -11.27 13.83 6.60
C GLU A 119 -9.75 13.77 6.82
N ARG A 120 -9.26 12.93 7.73
CA ARG A 120 -7.81 12.75 7.93
C ARG A 120 -7.24 11.79 6.87
N PRO A 121 -6.24 12.18 6.06
CA PRO A 121 -5.59 11.26 5.15
C PRO A 121 -4.76 10.24 5.94
N LEU A 122 -4.86 8.97 5.56
CA LEU A 122 -4.12 7.85 6.14
C LEU A 122 -2.96 7.39 5.25
N GLY A 123 -2.99 7.75 3.96
CA GLY A 123 -1.96 7.40 2.99
C GLY A 123 -2.53 7.10 1.62
N ILE A 124 -1.70 6.52 0.77
CA ILE A 124 -2.07 6.16 -0.60
C ILE A 124 -2.17 4.65 -0.79
N GLU A 125 -3.10 4.24 -1.64
CA GLU A 125 -3.22 2.89 -2.16
C GLU A 125 -2.72 2.86 -3.60
N LEU A 126 -1.85 1.88 -3.88
CA LEU A 126 -1.34 1.63 -5.22
C LEU A 126 -1.89 0.30 -5.74
N PRO A 127 -2.02 0.14 -7.07
CA PRO A 127 -2.25 -1.17 -7.67
C PRO A 127 -1.13 -2.13 -7.26
N ALA A 128 -1.43 -3.43 -7.15
CA ALA A 128 -0.44 -4.45 -6.76
C ALA A 128 0.83 -4.49 -7.63
N ALA A 129 0.75 -3.92 -8.84
CA ALA A 129 1.92 -3.69 -9.67
C ALA A 129 1.76 -2.44 -10.53
N VAL A 130 2.86 -1.71 -10.72
CA VAL A 130 2.96 -0.55 -11.60
C VAL A 130 3.85 -0.85 -12.81
N VAL A 131 3.71 -0.05 -13.87
CA VAL A 131 4.58 -0.13 -15.05
C VAL A 131 5.40 1.15 -15.12
N LEU A 132 6.72 1.01 -15.07
CA LEU A 132 7.66 2.12 -15.11
C LEU A 132 8.71 1.88 -16.20
N THR A 133 9.20 2.97 -16.78
CA THR A 133 10.21 2.96 -17.85
C THR A 133 11.61 3.02 -17.25
N VAL A 134 12.51 2.18 -17.73
CA VAL A 134 13.92 2.17 -17.32
C VAL A 134 14.65 3.37 -17.94
N THR A 135 15.25 4.21 -17.11
CA THR A 135 16.04 5.38 -17.53
C THR A 135 17.54 5.12 -17.47
N GLU A 136 17.98 4.29 -16.52
CA GLU A 136 19.39 3.87 -16.41
C GLU A 136 19.49 2.37 -16.15
N SER A 137 20.52 1.73 -16.70
CA SER A 137 20.76 0.30 -16.53
C SER A 137 22.24 0.03 -16.49
N GLU A 138 22.70 -0.71 -15.48
CA GLU A 138 24.09 -1.15 -15.40
C GLU A 138 24.50 -2.01 -16.61
N GLU A 139 25.77 -1.88 -17.02
CA GLU A 139 26.35 -2.72 -18.06
C GLU A 139 26.58 -4.15 -17.55
N ALA A 140 26.40 -5.11 -18.45
CA ALA A 140 26.68 -6.50 -18.14
C ALA A 140 28.19 -6.72 -17.92
N VAL A 141 28.61 -7.03 -16.69
CA VAL A 141 30.01 -7.42 -16.41
C VAL A 141 30.32 -8.72 -17.17
N LYS A 142 31.16 -8.62 -18.19
CA LYS A 142 31.68 -9.78 -18.95
C LYS A 142 32.34 -10.77 -17.97
N GLY A 143 31.72 -11.93 -17.78
CA GLY A 143 32.25 -13.00 -16.93
C GLY A 143 31.25 -13.61 -15.95
N ASN A 144 30.09 -12.98 -15.74
CA ASN A 144 29.04 -13.54 -14.88
C ASN A 144 28.19 -14.55 -15.67
N THR A 145 28.66 -15.80 -15.75
CA THR A 145 28.00 -16.92 -16.45
C THR A 145 26.97 -17.66 -15.59
N ALA A 146 26.63 -17.15 -14.41
CA ALA A 146 25.60 -17.75 -13.59
C ALA A 146 24.21 -17.50 -14.19
N THR A 147 23.41 -18.56 -14.30
CA THR A 147 21.99 -18.45 -14.62
C THR A 147 21.33 -17.66 -13.48
N ASN A 148 20.58 -16.60 -13.79
CA ASN A 148 19.80 -15.79 -12.84
C ASN A 148 20.52 -14.63 -12.12
N VAL A 149 21.63 -14.12 -12.64
CA VAL A 149 22.19 -12.85 -12.13
C VAL A 149 21.16 -11.74 -12.42
N LYS A 150 20.92 -10.84 -11.46
CA LYS A 150 20.16 -9.59 -11.65
C LYS A 150 21.14 -8.41 -11.62
N LYS A 151 20.82 -7.33 -12.34
CA LYS A 151 21.55 -6.06 -12.33
C LYS A 151 20.66 -4.95 -11.76
N SER A 152 21.27 -3.82 -11.37
CA SER A 152 20.48 -2.63 -11.04
C SER A 152 20.04 -1.86 -12.27
N ALA A 153 18.83 -1.32 -12.19
CA ALA A 153 18.28 -0.36 -13.12
C ALA A 153 17.55 0.73 -12.34
N ILE A 154 17.62 1.97 -12.83
CA ILE A 154 16.85 3.09 -12.32
C ILE A 154 15.68 3.32 -13.28
N VAL A 155 14.49 3.54 -12.73
CA VAL A 155 13.30 3.88 -13.50
C VAL A 155 13.00 5.38 -13.46
N GLU A 156 12.03 5.83 -14.26
CA GLU A 156 11.67 7.25 -14.43
C GLU A 156 11.31 8.00 -13.12
N THR A 157 10.93 7.29 -12.07
CA THR A 157 10.68 7.86 -10.73
C THR A 157 11.93 8.03 -9.87
N GLY A 158 13.09 7.55 -10.34
CA GLY A 158 14.35 7.46 -9.59
C GLY A 158 14.47 6.19 -8.72
N LEU A 159 13.46 5.32 -8.71
CA LEU A 159 13.51 4.06 -7.96
C LEU A 159 14.55 3.10 -8.57
N GLU A 160 15.38 2.51 -7.71
CA GLU A 160 16.32 1.46 -8.10
C GLU A 160 15.67 0.08 -7.99
N VAL A 161 15.70 -0.71 -9.07
CA VAL A 161 15.06 -2.03 -9.15
C VAL A 161 16.06 -3.07 -9.68
N LYS A 162 16.04 -4.26 -9.07
CA LYS A 162 16.84 -5.40 -9.56
C LYS A 162 16.13 -6.10 -10.71
N VAL A 163 16.71 -6.00 -11.90
CA VAL A 163 16.14 -6.52 -13.15
C VAL A 163 17.05 -7.57 -13.82
N PRO A 164 16.51 -8.46 -14.67
CA PRO A 164 17.34 -9.37 -15.48
C PRO A 164 18.31 -8.62 -16.41
N PHE A 165 19.45 -9.24 -16.77
CA PHE A 165 20.48 -8.61 -17.61
C PHE A 165 20.01 -8.13 -18.98
N HIS A 166 18.98 -8.76 -19.54
CA HIS A 166 18.45 -8.44 -20.86
C HIS A 166 17.58 -7.18 -20.91
N ILE A 167 17.19 -6.63 -19.75
CA ILE A 167 16.46 -5.35 -19.66
C ILE A 167 17.40 -4.22 -20.05
N LYS A 168 16.92 -3.29 -20.87
CA LYS A 168 17.68 -2.14 -21.37
C LYS A 168 17.00 -0.83 -20.96
N VAL A 169 17.71 0.29 -21.16
CA VAL A 169 17.10 1.62 -21.16
C VAL A 169 15.96 1.63 -22.18
N ASP A 170 14.90 2.38 -21.87
CA ASP A 170 13.63 2.48 -22.61
C ASP A 170 12.70 1.24 -22.52
N ASP A 171 13.14 0.12 -21.90
CA ASP A 171 12.23 -0.99 -21.62
C ASP A 171 11.21 -0.58 -20.55
N ARG A 172 9.93 -0.93 -20.78
CA ARG A 172 8.87 -0.80 -19.78
C ARG A 172 8.81 -2.06 -18.93
N ILE A 173 8.94 -1.91 -17.62
CA ILE A 173 8.96 -3.03 -16.68
C ILE A 173 7.80 -2.94 -15.70
N LYS A 174 7.22 -4.09 -15.39
CA LYS A 174 6.18 -4.24 -14.38
C LYS A 174 6.83 -4.58 -13.05
N ILE A 175 6.51 -3.83 -12.00
CA ILE A 175 7.12 -3.94 -10.67
C ILE A 175 6.02 -4.17 -9.63
N SER A 176 6.24 -5.10 -8.70
CA SER A 176 5.38 -5.33 -7.53
C SER A 176 5.50 -4.15 -6.56
N THR A 177 4.39 -3.50 -6.21
CA THR A 177 4.41 -2.40 -5.23
C THR A 177 4.54 -2.90 -3.79
N ASP A 178 4.22 -4.18 -3.55
CA ASP A 178 4.30 -4.79 -2.21
C ASP A 178 5.72 -5.23 -1.87
N THR A 179 6.48 -5.70 -2.87
CA THR A 179 7.82 -6.28 -2.67
C THR A 179 8.95 -5.50 -3.34
N GLY A 180 8.64 -4.59 -4.27
CA GLY A 180 9.63 -3.89 -5.11
C GLY A 180 10.26 -4.77 -6.18
N ASP A 181 9.79 -6.00 -6.37
CA ASP A 181 10.39 -6.93 -7.32
C ASP A 181 9.95 -6.66 -8.76
N PHE A 182 10.89 -6.79 -9.69
CA PHE A 182 10.60 -6.97 -11.11
C PHE A 182 9.70 -8.20 -11.32
N LEU A 183 8.58 -8.00 -12.00
CA LEU A 183 7.64 -9.07 -12.38
C LEU A 183 7.85 -9.51 -13.83
N SER A 184 7.86 -8.56 -14.76
CA SER A 184 7.96 -8.85 -16.20
C SER A 184 8.32 -7.62 -17.00
N ARG A 185 8.92 -7.80 -18.19
CA ARG A 185 8.96 -6.74 -19.21
C ARG A 185 7.59 -6.67 -19.89
N VAL A 186 7.07 -5.45 -20.04
CA VAL A 186 5.85 -5.20 -20.81
C VAL A 186 6.26 -5.16 -22.29
N ASN A 187 5.63 -5.99 -23.11
CA ASN A 187 5.69 -5.86 -24.56
C ASN A 187 4.31 -5.32 -24.99
N ASP A 188 4.29 -4.27 -25.80
CA ASP A 188 3.06 -3.74 -26.39
C ASP A 188 2.45 -4.72 -27.42
#